data_AF-A0A0L6ZCG0-F1
#
_entry.id   AF-A0A0L6ZCG0-F1
#
_cell.length_a   1.000
_cell.length_b   1.000
_cell.length_c   1.000
_cell.angle_alpha   90.00
_cell.angle_beta   90.00
_cell.angle_gamma   90.00
#
_symmetry.space_group_name_H-M   'P 1'
#
loop_
_entity.id
_entity.type
_entity.pdbx_description
1 polymer ?
#
loop_
_entity_poly.entity_id
_entity_poly.type
_entity_poly.pdbx_seq_one_letter_code
_entity_poly.pdbx_strand_id
1 'polypeptide(L)'
;MNNDQKFDEVNFMKQRTATQAFKISEEINDILHDKESGCYKPWQFSTYKVERDTLKTTYEEIVLWGSQEAMIRPGFKIGVREIVIPNLFSKINGVHEDIKQYREEISQLLEQENVLFFKKFPLYKKRYKKAESKAYFNTLNLNGELERSRLLSSDSWRYKTLNPVLQEKIADLIIEFCHIPYFWKHRNFKTKVRLPLINRIMDIALMFINRDERDEKMMKISTFVVLNNLDKELIEILKSFDYPMKVPKIIIYNNNKGKHMSYADALTLMFMNALGIDIMIFNPAGASDIENFVKEEYYDIHRLEEYRNNLPYRKNGIIYRLSHK
;
A
#
# COMPACT_ATOMS: atom_id res chain seq x y z
N MET A 1 61.58 18.05 -16.18
CA MET A 1 61.49 17.21 -14.97
C MET A 1 60.03 17.10 -14.60
N ASN A 2 59.35 16.09 -15.17
CA ASN A 2 58.00 15.69 -14.80
C ASN A 2 58.08 14.83 -13.54
N ASN A 3 57.18 15.06 -12.59
CA ASN A 3 56.82 14.05 -11.59
C ASN A 3 55.36 14.30 -11.15
N ASP A 4 54.44 13.99 -12.07
CA ASP A 4 53.08 13.63 -11.70
C ASP A 4 53.11 12.19 -11.17
N GLN A 5 53.13 12.03 -9.85
CA GLN A 5 52.81 10.75 -9.22
C GLN A 5 51.29 10.55 -9.30
N LYS A 6 50.85 9.90 -10.38
CA LYS A 6 49.55 9.22 -10.44
C LYS A 6 49.51 8.17 -9.35
N PHE A 7 48.59 8.33 -8.39
CA PHE A 7 48.12 7.22 -7.58
C PHE A 7 47.42 6.25 -8.52
N ASP A 8 48.03 5.08 -8.74
CA ASP A 8 47.39 3.98 -9.46
C ASP A 8 46.17 3.52 -8.66
N GLU A 9 44.98 3.71 -9.25
CA GLU A 9 43.74 3.13 -8.76
C GLU A 9 43.88 1.60 -8.76
N VAL A 10 44.07 1.03 -7.57
CA VAL A 10 44.03 -0.42 -7.35
C VAL A 10 42.62 -0.89 -7.66
N ASN A 11 42.43 -1.39 -8.87
CA ASN A 11 41.20 -1.98 -9.35
C ASN A 11 41.00 -3.32 -8.62
N PHE A 12 40.26 -3.33 -7.50
CA PHE A 12 39.89 -4.54 -6.79
C PHE A 12 38.97 -5.40 -7.68
N MET A 13 39.54 -6.20 -8.58
CA MET A 13 38.82 -7.25 -9.28
C MET A 13 38.33 -8.27 -8.25
N LYS A 14 37.06 -8.20 -7.87
CA LYS A 14 36.37 -9.24 -7.08
C LYS A 14 36.17 -10.48 -7.96
N GLN A 15 37.21 -11.29 -8.15
CA GLN A 15 37.03 -12.66 -8.62
C GLN A 15 36.61 -13.54 -7.43
N ARG A 16 35.33 -13.90 -7.38
CA ARG A 16 34.83 -14.90 -6.42
C ARG A 16 34.86 -16.26 -7.11
N THR A 17 35.62 -17.20 -6.57
CA THR A 17 35.62 -18.59 -7.06
C THR A 17 34.35 -19.29 -6.60
N ALA A 18 33.51 -19.72 -7.53
CA ALA A 18 32.33 -20.52 -7.24
C ALA A 18 32.74 -21.95 -6.80
N THR A 19 32.15 -22.44 -5.72
CA THR A 19 32.36 -23.82 -5.26
C THR A 19 31.62 -24.81 -6.15
N GLN A 20 32.04 -26.08 -6.12
CA GLN A 20 31.35 -27.13 -6.85
C GLN A 20 29.89 -27.29 -6.39
N ALA A 21 29.63 -27.16 -5.08
CA ALA A 21 28.28 -27.14 -4.53
C ALA A 21 27.43 -25.96 -5.05
N PHE A 22 28.02 -24.77 -5.23
CA PHE A 22 27.32 -23.62 -5.81
C PHE A 22 26.92 -23.87 -7.27
N LYS A 23 27.86 -24.39 -8.09
CA LYS A 23 27.59 -24.71 -9.50
C LYS A 23 26.50 -25.77 -9.65
N ILE A 24 26.58 -26.84 -8.84
CA ILE A 24 25.55 -27.89 -8.80
C ILE A 24 24.20 -27.31 -8.37
N SER A 25 24.18 -26.39 -7.39
CA SER A 25 22.94 -25.73 -6.96
C SER A 25 22.35 -24.82 -8.04
N GLU A 26 23.18 -24.19 -8.89
CA GLU A 26 22.73 -23.41 -10.04
C GLU A 26 22.15 -24.30 -11.15
N GLU A 27 22.84 -25.38 -11.50
CA GLU A 27 22.37 -26.33 -12.52
C GLU A 27 21.07 -27.02 -12.12
N ILE A 28 20.94 -27.49 -10.87
CA ILE A 28 19.69 -28.05 -10.34
C ILE A 28 18.57 -27.00 -10.34
N ASN A 29 18.90 -25.75 -10.01
CA ASN A 29 17.95 -24.63 -10.03
C ASN A 29 17.35 -24.41 -11.42
N ASP A 30 18.20 -24.36 -12.44
CA ASP A 30 17.78 -24.01 -13.79
C ASP A 30 16.90 -25.12 -14.41
N ILE A 31 17.07 -26.36 -13.94
CA ILE A 31 16.21 -27.50 -14.31
C ILE A 31 14.85 -27.46 -13.59
N LEU A 32 14.78 -26.99 -12.34
CA LEU A 32 13.56 -27.00 -11.52
C LEU A 32 12.64 -25.78 -11.74
N HIS A 33 13.21 -24.64 -12.13
CA HIS A 33 12.54 -23.34 -12.11
C HIS A 33 12.19 -22.78 -13.51
N ASP A 34 11.77 -23.64 -14.44
CA ASP A 34 11.16 -23.16 -15.67
C ASP A 34 9.90 -22.33 -15.35
N LYS A 35 9.61 -21.30 -16.14
CA LYS A 35 8.56 -20.32 -15.80
C LYS A 35 7.16 -20.94 -15.68
N GLU A 36 6.98 -22.14 -16.24
CA GLU A 36 5.75 -22.93 -16.19
C GLU A 36 5.72 -23.96 -15.04
N SER A 37 6.82 -24.15 -14.30
CA SER A 37 6.92 -25.20 -13.27
C SER A 37 6.13 -24.89 -12.00
N GLY A 38 5.68 -23.64 -11.81
CA GLY A 38 4.97 -23.20 -10.61
C GLY A 38 5.84 -23.13 -9.35
N CYS A 39 7.14 -23.42 -9.47
CA CYS A 39 8.12 -23.32 -8.40
C CYS A 39 8.99 -22.09 -8.64
N TYR A 40 8.88 -21.06 -7.78
CA TYR A 40 9.68 -19.84 -7.90
C TYR A 40 10.71 -19.73 -6.77
N LYS A 41 11.88 -19.17 -7.09
CA LYS A 41 12.89 -18.86 -6.07
C LYS A 41 12.41 -17.68 -5.22
N PRO A 42 12.78 -17.63 -3.92
CA PRO A 42 12.57 -16.43 -3.12
C PRO A 42 13.14 -15.19 -3.80
N TRP A 43 12.36 -14.12 -3.85
CA TRP A 43 12.74 -12.81 -4.43
C TRP A 43 13.07 -12.84 -5.93
N GLN A 44 12.71 -13.90 -6.65
CA GLN A 44 12.99 -14.07 -8.09
C GLN A 44 12.51 -12.88 -8.93
N PHE A 45 11.38 -12.29 -8.55
CA PHE A 45 10.74 -11.20 -9.29
C PHE A 45 10.92 -9.83 -8.62
N SER A 46 11.87 -9.69 -7.69
CA SER A 46 12.10 -8.45 -6.96
C SER A 46 12.41 -7.23 -7.85
N THR A 47 12.93 -7.47 -9.06
CA THR A 47 13.24 -6.43 -10.06
C THR A 47 12.16 -6.26 -11.14
N TYR A 48 11.07 -7.01 -11.06
CA TYR A 48 10.00 -6.95 -12.06
C TYR A 48 9.07 -5.77 -11.76
N LYS A 49 8.52 -5.19 -12.82
CA LYS A 49 7.44 -4.22 -12.69
C LYS A 49 6.20 -4.94 -12.18
N VAL A 50 5.60 -4.41 -11.11
CA VAL A 50 4.40 -4.99 -10.51
C VAL A 50 3.17 -4.24 -11.01
N GLU A 51 2.20 -5.01 -11.50
CA GLU A 51 0.83 -4.58 -11.70
C GLU A 51 -0.11 -5.37 -10.81
N ARG A 52 -1.23 -4.77 -10.46
CA ARG A 52 -2.27 -5.42 -9.65
C ARG A 52 -3.42 -5.91 -10.52
N ASP A 53 -4.09 -6.95 -10.05
CA ASP A 53 -5.40 -7.37 -10.56
C ASP A 53 -6.34 -7.54 -9.36
N THR A 54 -7.22 -6.58 -9.14
CA THR A 54 -8.11 -6.62 -7.98
C THR A 54 -9.28 -7.55 -8.27
N LEU A 55 -9.33 -8.66 -7.53
CA LEU A 55 -10.29 -9.72 -7.75
C LEU A 55 -11.70 -9.28 -7.36
N LYS A 56 -12.67 -9.76 -8.12
CA LYS A 56 -14.09 -9.68 -7.81
C LYS A 56 -14.56 -11.00 -7.24
N THR A 57 -14.93 -11.04 -5.96
CA THR A 57 -15.15 -12.29 -5.21
C THR A 57 -16.54 -12.37 -4.59
N THR A 58 -16.94 -13.58 -4.17
CA THR A 58 -18.01 -13.78 -3.19
C THR A 58 -17.48 -13.65 -1.77
N TYR A 59 -18.37 -13.69 -0.76
CA TYR A 59 -17.95 -13.62 0.65
C TYR A 59 -17.09 -14.83 1.06
N GLU A 60 -17.50 -16.04 0.64
CA GLU A 60 -16.84 -17.31 0.96
C GLU A 60 -15.42 -17.36 0.36
N GLU A 61 -15.23 -16.72 -0.78
CA GLU A 61 -13.95 -16.65 -1.48
C GLU A 61 -12.93 -15.72 -0.80
N ILE A 62 -13.36 -14.81 0.09
CA ILE A 62 -12.44 -13.87 0.77
C ILE A 62 -11.41 -14.63 1.60
N VAL A 63 -11.87 -15.60 2.41
CA VAL A 63 -10.99 -16.41 3.26
C VAL A 63 -10.18 -17.39 2.41
N LEU A 64 -10.80 -17.96 1.38
CA LEU A 64 -10.13 -18.84 0.43
C LEU A 64 -8.93 -18.14 -0.21
N TRP A 65 -9.16 -17.08 -1.00
CA TRP A 65 -8.10 -16.37 -1.71
C TRP A 65 -7.18 -15.60 -0.76
N GLY A 66 -7.72 -15.07 0.35
CA GLY A 66 -6.93 -14.43 1.39
C GLY A 66 -5.87 -15.36 1.98
N SER A 67 -6.17 -16.66 2.10
CA SER A 67 -5.23 -17.64 2.67
C SER A 67 -4.26 -18.23 1.63
N GLN A 68 -4.53 -18.09 0.34
CA GLN A 68 -3.66 -18.59 -0.73
C GLN A 68 -2.54 -17.61 -1.08
N GLU A 69 -1.45 -18.17 -1.61
CA GLU A 69 -0.34 -17.42 -2.23
C GLU A 69 -0.78 -16.77 -3.55
N ALA A 70 -0.11 -15.70 -3.95
CA ALA A 70 -0.47 -14.94 -5.14
C ALA A 70 -0.49 -15.81 -6.40
N MET A 71 0.47 -16.73 -6.54
CA MET A 71 0.60 -17.57 -7.73
C MET A 71 -0.55 -18.57 -7.95
N ILE A 72 -1.31 -18.88 -6.90
CA ILE A 72 -2.47 -19.79 -6.96
C ILE A 72 -3.76 -19.02 -7.30
N ARG A 73 -3.76 -17.70 -7.10
CA ARG A 73 -4.95 -16.88 -7.30
C ARG A 73 -5.26 -16.71 -8.79
N PRO A 74 -6.56 -16.62 -9.16
CA PRO A 74 -6.94 -16.30 -10.53
C PRO A 74 -6.34 -14.95 -10.93
N GLY A 75 -5.92 -14.81 -12.19
CA GLY A 75 -5.35 -13.56 -12.71
C GLY A 75 -3.83 -13.41 -12.53
N PHE A 76 -3.17 -14.29 -11.77
CA PHE A 76 -1.71 -14.26 -11.63
C PHE A 76 -1.03 -14.54 -12.97
N LYS A 77 -0.16 -13.63 -13.40
CA LYS A 77 0.53 -13.72 -14.69
C LYS A 77 1.96 -13.22 -14.59
N ILE A 78 2.86 -13.88 -15.30
CA ILE A 78 4.25 -13.47 -15.45
C ILE A 78 4.47 -13.10 -16.91
N GLY A 79 4.80 -11.84 -17.16
CA GLY A 79 5.16 -11.32 -18.48
C GLY A 79 6.67 -11.15 -18.63
N VAL A 80 7.05 -10.31 -19.60
CA VAL A 80 8.46 -9.95 -19.83
C VAL A 80 8.85 -8.83 -18.86
N ARG A 81 9.57 -9.18 -17.77
CA ARG A 81 9.97 -8.24 -16.70
C ARG A 81 8.79 -7.55 -15.99
N GLU A 82 7.62 -8.15 -16.07
CA GLU A 82 6.41 -7.69 -15.38
C GLU A 82 5.71 -8.86 -14.71
N ILE A 83 5.02 -8.57 -13.60
CA ILE A 83 4.23 -9.54 -12.85
C ILE A 83 2.89 -8.91 -12.49
N VAL A 84 1.81 -9.64 -12.73
CA VAL A 84 0.45 -9.26 -12.34
C VAL A 84 0.10 -10.03 -11.07
N ILE A 85 -0.15 -9.29 -9.99
CA ILE A 85 -0.44 -9.84 -8.66
C ILE A 85 -1.93 -9.67 -8.37
N PRO A 86 -2.67 -10.79 -8.22
CA PRO A 86 -4.06 -10.72 -7.80
C PRO A 86 -4.19 -10.35 -6.33
N ASN A 87 -5.04 -9.37 -6.03
CA ASN A 87 -5.27 -8.93 -4.67
C ASN A 87 -6.74 -8.69 -4.34
N LEU A 88 -7.03 -8.67 -3.05
CA LEU A 88 -8.39 -8.48 -2.54
C LEU A 88 -8.61 -7.04 -2.09
N PHE A 89 -9.81 -6.53 -2.37
CA PHE A 89 -10.31 -5.31 -1.73
C PHE A 89 -11.80 -5.49 -1.44
N SER A 90 -12.12 -5.83 -0.19
CA SER A 90 -13.50 -6.18 0.18
C SER A 90 -13.94 -5.41 1.42
N LYS A 91 -15.16 -4.86 1.36
CA LYS A 91 -15.93 -4.37 2.49
C LYS A 91 -17.01 -5.37 2.84
N ILE A 92 -16.99 -5.88 4.06
CA ILE A 92 -17.96 -6.83 4.60
C ILE A 92 -18.87 -6.10 5.58
N ASN A 93 -20.14 -5.96 5.20
CA ASN A 93 -21.18 -5.32 6.00
C ASN A 93 -22.05 -6.38 6.68
N GLY A 94 -22.15 -6.30 7.99
CA GLY A 94 -22.88 -7.28 8.79
C GLY A 94 -21.99 -8.42 9.28
N VAL A 95 -22.63 -9.49 9.74
CA VAL A 95 -22.01 -10.71 10.27
C VAL A 95 -22.79 -11.92 9.77
N HIS A 96 -22.09 -13.05 9.69
CA HIS A 96 -22.71 -14.34 9.43
C HIS A 96 -23.71 -14.72 10.54
N GLU A 97 -24.77 -15.44 10.21
CA GLU A 97 -25.77 -15.94 11.18
C GLU A 97 -25.08 -16.70 12.33
N ASP A 98 -24.12 -17.56 11.98
CA ASP A 98 -23.20 -18.14 12.95
C ASP A 98 -22.03 -17.18 13.25
N ILE A 99 -22.15 -16.46 14.36
CA ILE A 99 -21.12 -15.55 14.87
C ILE A 99 -19.79 -16.28 15.15
N LYS A 100 -19.83 -17.57 15.51
CA LYS A 100 -18.61 -18.36 15.74
C LYS A 100 -17.86 -18.56 14.45
N GLN A 101 -18.55 -18.93 13.37
CA GLN A 101 -17.98 -19.05 12.03
C GLN A 101 -17.38 -17.72 11.56
N TYR A 102 -18.13 -16.62 11.67
CA TYR A 102 -17.66 -15.28 11.32
C TYR A 102 -16.33 -14.90 12.03
N ARG A 103 -16.22 -15.24 13.32
CA ARG A 103 -14.99 -14.98 14.08
C ARG A 103 -13.84 -15.89 13.68
N GLU A 104 -14.13 -17.13 13.34
CA GLU A 104 -13.15 -18.11 12.90
C GLU A 104 -12.54 -17.69 11.56
N GLU A 105 -13.37 -17.27 10.60
CA GLU A 105 -12.97 -16.74 9.30
C GLU A 105 -12.03 -15.53 9.42
N ILE A 106 -12.36 -14.57 10.29
CA ILE A 106 -11.47 -13.44 10.59
C ILE A 106 -10.18 -13.92 11.26
N SER A 107 -10.25 -14.92 12.14
CA SER A 107 -9.07 -15.44 12.85
C SER A 107 -8.10 -16.13 11.89
N GLN A 108 -8.60 -16.94 10.95
CA GLN A 108 -7.80 -17.59 9.90
C GLN A 108 -7.03 -16.59 9.04
N LEU A 109 -7.67 -15.47 8.69
CA LEU A 109 -7.02 -14.38 7.96
C LEU A 109 -5.95 -13.67 8.80
N LEU A 110 -6.18 -13.51 10.10
CA LEU A 110 -5.21 -12.91 11.03
C LEU A 110 -4.04 -13.84 11.40
N GLU A 111 -4.21 -15.14 11.20
CA GLU A 111 -3.19 -16.19 11.38
C GLU A 111 -2.15 -16.22 10.26
N GLN A 112 -2.45 -15.60 9.12
CA GLN A 112 -1.53 -15.52 8.00
C GLN A 112 -0.30 -14.66 8.32
N GLU A 113 0.75 -14.84 7.52
CA GLU A 113 1.95 -14.03 7.59
C GLU A 113 1.70 -12.59 7.10
N ASN A 114 2.47 -11.63 7.62
CA ASN A 114 2.47 -10.24 7.16
C ASN A 114 1.09 -9.53 7.19
N VAL A 115 0.38 -9.67 8.32
CA VAL A 115 -0.94 -9.05 8.52
C VAL A 115 -0.86 -7.85 9.46
N LEU A 116 -1.41 -6.70 9.03
CA LEU A 116 -1.74 -5.57 9.91
C LEU A 116 -3.21 -5.61 10.29
N PHE A 117 -3.48 -5.46 11.58
CA PHE A 117 -4.83 -5.49 12.10
C PHE A 117 -5.19 -4.21 12.85
N PHE A 118 -6.27 -3.56 12.41
CA PHE A 118 -6.79 -2.34 13.01
C PHE A 118 -8.21 -2.54 13.54
N LYS A 119 -8.49 -2.08 14.76
CA LYS A 119 -9.80 -2.22 15.42
C LYS A 119 -10.59 -0.92 15.52
N LYS A 120 -10.04 0.18 15.02
CA LYS A 120 -10.60 1.53 15.15
C LYS A 120 -10.04 2.45 14.08
N PHE A 121 -10.84 3.43 13.68
CA PHE A 121 -10.37 4.57 12.90
C PHE A 121 -10.09 5.81 13.78
N PRO A 122 -9.27 6.77 13.28
CA PRO A 122 -8.40 6.63 12.11
C PRO A 122 -7.32 5.56 12.34
N LEU A 123 -6.80 4.97 11.26
CA LEU A 123 -5.74 3.94 11.31
C LEU A 123 -4.52 4.50 12.03
N TYR A 124 -4.13 5.73 11.67
CA TYR A 124 -3.02 6.45 12.29
C TYR A 124 -3.41 7.88 12.65
N LYS A 125 -3.06 8.32 13.86
CA LYS A 125 -3.31 9.70 14.31
C LYS A 125 -2.17 10.62 13.90
N LYS A 126 -2.17 11.08 12.64
CA LYS A 126 -1.14 11.98 12.12
C LYS A 126 -1.57 13.45 12.10
N ARG A 127 -0.60 14.31 12.43
CA ARG A 127 -0.63 15.74 12.13
C ARG A 127 0.59 16.05 11.30
N TYR A 128 0.37 16.52 10.08
CA TYR A 128 1.45 16.83 9.16
C TYR A 128 1.96 18.24 9.44
N LYS A 129 3.29 18.38 9.62
CA LYS A 129 3.91 19.68 9.87
C LYS A 129 4.14 20.41 8.55
N LYS A 130 4.75 21.60 8.65
CA LYS A 130 5.05 22.46 7.50
C LYS A 130 6.10 21.86 6.57
N ALA A 131 7.04 21.08 7.11
CA ALA A 131 8.13 20.49 6.33
C ALA A 131 7.61 19.51 5.26
N GLU A 132 6.59 18.74 5.60
CA GLU A 132 5.95 17.74 4.75
C GLU A 132 5.25 18.41 3.57
N SER A 133 4.55 19.52 3.82
CA SER A 133 3.97 20.31 2.73
C SER A 133 5.01 21.05 1.90
N LYS A 134 6.15 21.45 2.49
CA LYS A 134 7.26 22.07 1.75
C LYS A 134 7.86 21.09 0.75
N ALA A 135 7.97 19.81 1.13
CA ALA A 135 8.45 18.77 0.23
C ALA A 135 7.63 18.70 -1.07
N TYR A 136 6.29 18.80 -0.99
CA TYR A 136 5.43 18.84 -2.18
C TYR A 136 5.85 19.95 -3.16
N PHE A 137 6.01 21.17 -2.68
CA PHE A 137 6.37 22.31 -3.53
C PHE A 137 7.78 22.19 -4.12
N ASN A 138 8.71 21.58 -3.39
CA ASN A 138 10.07 21.33 -3.88
C ASN A 138 10.12 20.29 -5.00
N THR A 139 9.13 19.38 -5.06
CA THR A 139 9.07 18.31 -6.05
C THR A 139 8.33 18.69 -7.34
N LEU A 140 7.81 19.93 -7.43
CA LEU A 140 7.14 20.42 -8.63
C LEU A 140 8.14 20.86 -9.69
N ASN A 141 7.81 20.62 -10.96
CA ASN A 141 8.49 21.18 -12.12
C ASN A 141 8.01 22.63 -12.40
N LEU A 142 8.50 23.24 -13.48
CA LEU A 142 8.12 24.60 -13.90
C LEU A 142 6.63 24.72 -14.29
N ASN A 143 6.00 23.61 -14.67
CA ASN A 143 4.58 23.55 -15.03
C ASN A 143 3.67 23.32 -13.81
N GLY A 144 4.24 23.17 -12.61
CA GLY A 144 3.47 22.88 -11.40
C GLY A 144 3.04 21.42 -11.24
N GLU A 145 3.68 20.49 -11.96
CA GLU A 145 3.43 19.06 -11.88
C GLU A 145 4.55 18.34 -11.11
N LEU A 146 4.22 17.22 -10.46
CA LEU A 146 5.20 16.44 -9.71
C LEU A 146 6.17 15.74 -10.66
N GLU A 147 7.47 15.89 -10.42
CA GLU A 147 8.51 15.23 -11.19
C GLU A 147 9.09 14.04 -10.42
N ARG A 148 9.07 12.85 -11.05
CA ARG A 148 9.57 11.59 -10.46
C ARG A 148 11.02 11.70 -9.97
N SER A 149 11.91 12.27 -10.78
CA SER A 149 13.34 12.42 -10.44
C SER A 149 13.54 13.24 -9.16
N ARG A 150 12.82 14.37 -9.02
CA ARG A 150 12.84 15.23 -7.83
C ARG A 150 12.26 14.54 -6.60
N LEU A 151 11.24 13.70 -6.79
CA LEU A 151 10.61 12.94 -5.71
C LEU A 151 11.61 11.95 -5.08
N LEU A 152 12.28 11.16 -5.91
CA LEU A 152 13.25 10.14 -5.49
C LEU A 152 14.51 10.76 -4.87
N SER A 153 14.98 11.89 -5.40
CA SER A 153 16.12 12.62 -4.85
C SER A 153 15.80 13.43 -3.59
N SER A 154 14.53 13.53 -3.20
CA SER A 154 14.11 14.37 -2.08
C SER A 154 14.65 13.83 -0.74
N ASP A 155 15.06 14.74 0.13
CA ASP A 155 15.41 14.42 1.52
C ASP A 155 14.23 13.83 2.29
N SER A 156 12.99 14.19 1.91
CA SER A 156 11.76 13.68 2.52
C SER A 156 11.33 12.31 2.02
N TRP A 157 12.08 11.70 1.09
CA TRP A 157 11.74 10.40 0.52
C TRP A 157 11.94 9.29 1.55
N ARG A 158 10.84 8.70 2.02
CA ARG A 158 10.86 7.69 3.10
C ARG A 158 11.09 6.26 2.63
N TYR A 159 11.03 6.03 1.32
CA TYR A 159 11.07 4.71 0.72
C TYR A 159 12.47 4.25 0.32
N LYS A 160 13.52 4.98 0.72
CA LYS A 160 14.93 4.70 0.38
C LYS A 160 15.40 3.29 0.74
N THR A 161 14.73 2.62 1.67
CA THR A 161 15.07 1.25 2.12
C THR A 161 14.43 0.14 1.28
N LEU A 162 13.50 0.48 0.38
CA LEU A 162 12.85 -0.46 -0.53
C LEU A 162 13.70 -0.71 -1.78
N ASN A 163 13.41 -1.78 -2.51
CA ASN A 163 14.03 -2.04 -3.81
C ASN A 163 13.77 -0.85 -4.77
N PRO A 164 14.76 -0.40 -5.57
CA PRO A 164 14.59 0.65 -6.57
C PRO A 164 13.32 0.53 -7.41
N VAL A 165 12.97 -0.66 -7.91
CA VAL A 165 11.78 -0.86 -8.77
C VAL A 165 10.49 -0.52 -8.03
N LEU A 166 10.41 -0.86 -6.75
CA LEU A 166 9.28 -0.53 -5.90
C LEU A 166 9.25 0.98 -5.56
N GLN A 167 10.41 1.61 -5.37
CA GLN A 167 10.48 3.07 -5.18
C GLN A 167 9.95 3.82 -6.41
N GLU A 168 10.32 3.40 -7.61
CA GLU A 168 9.81 3.95 -8.87
C GLU A 168 8.28 3.79 -8.97
N LYS A 169 7.75 2.58 -8.68
CA LYS A 169 6.30 2.33 -8.68
C LYS A 169 5.55 3.20 -7.66
N ILE A 170 6.09 3.35 -6.46
CA ILE A 170 5.53 4.21 -5.40
C ILE A 170 5.53 5.67 -5.87
N ALA A 171 6.60 6.14 -6.51
CA ALA A 171 6.68 7.48 -7.04
C ALA A 171 5.60 7.74 -8.10
N ASP A 172 5.44 6.80 -9.03
CA ASP A 172 4.43 6.85 -10.09
C ASP A 172 3.01 6.88 -9.52
N LEU A 173 2.71 6.00 -8.56
CA LEU A 173 1.41 5.96 -7.89
C LEU A 173 1.14 7.25 -7.10
N ILE A 174 2.13 7.85 -6.43
CA ILE A 174 1.95 9.14 -5.75
C ILE A 174 1.55 10.22 -6.75
N ILE A 175 2.22 10.28 -7.90
CA ILE A 175 1.93 11.25 -8.97
C ILE A 175 0.51 11.02 -9.50
N GLU A 176 0.17 9.77 -9.86
CA GLU A 176 -1.16 9.37 -10.34
C GLU A 176 -2.26 9.77 -9.35
N PHE A 177 -2.09 9.46 -8.07
CA PHE A 177 -3.05 9.81 -7.02
C PHE A 177 -3.20 11.32 -6.83
N CYS A 178 -2.14 12.11 -7.07
CA CYS A 178 -2.19 13.56 -7.06
C CYS A 178 -2.89 14.16 -8.28
N HIS A 179 -3.02 13.42 -9.39
CA HIS A 179 -3.85 13.84 -10.54
C HIS A 179 -5.35 13.64 -10.32
N ILE A 180 -5.76 13.27 -9.11
CA ILE A 180 -7.16 13.09 -8.71
C ILE A 180 -7.81 11.97 -9.51
N PRO A 181 -7.55 10.73 -9.11
CA PRO A 181 -8.18 9.59 -9.75
C PRO A 181 -9.70 9.70 -9.75
N TYR A 182 -10.32 9.23 -10.83
CA TYR A 182 -11.77 9.21 -11.00
C TYR A 182 -12.53 8.42 -9.90
N PHE A 183 -11.81 7.67 -9.05
CA PHE A 183 -12.39 6.89 -7.96
C PHE A 183 -12.86 7.72 -6.76
N TRP A 184 -12.43 8.97 -6.61
CA TRP A 184 -12.82 9.79 -5.46
C TRP A 184 -14.27 10.30 -5.59
N LYS A 185 -15.11 10.04 -4.58
CA LYS A 185 -16.42 10.71 -4.44
C LYS A 185 -16.17 12.14 -3.91
N HIS A 186 -16.69 13.17 -4.60
CA HIS A 186 -16.40 14.56 -4.22
C HIS A 186 -16.91 14.90 -2.81
N ARG A 187 -16.06 15.64 -2.05
CA ARG A 187 -16.23 16.24 -0.71
C ARG A 187 -15.80 15.38 0.49
N ASN A 188 -15.16 16.07 1.45
CA ASN A 188 -14.47 15.61 2.67
C ASN A 188 -12.95 15.32 2.59
N PHE A 189 -12.24 15.96 1.65
CA PHE A 189 -10.76 15.96 1.54
C PHE A 189 -10.03 16.85 2.54
N LYS A 190 -10.43 16.85 3.82
CA LYS A 190 -9.80 17.71 4.84
C LYS A 190 -8.80 16.91 5.66
N THR A 191 -7.52 17.01 5.30
CA THR A 191 -6.42 16.68 6.21
C THR A 191 -5.87 17.95 6.85
N LYS A 192 -5.50 17.88 8.14
CA LYS A 192 -4.91 19.03 8.85
C LYS A 192 -3.44 19.17 8.44
N VAL A 193 -3.19 19.78 7.29
CA VAL A 193 -1.85 20.10 6.78
C VAL A 193 -1.54 21.57 7.06
N ARG A 194 -0.33 21.84 7.57
CA ARG A 194 0.15 23.21 7.79
C ARG A 194 0.98 23.65 6.58
N LEU A 195 0.60 24.74 5.93
CA LEU A 195 1.33 25.26 4.76
C LEU A 195 2.46 26.24 5.13
N PRO A 196 3.48 26.41 4.27
CA PRO A 196 4.46 27.51 4.36
C PRO A 196 3.79 28.88 4.16
N LEU A 197 4.43 29.96 4.64
CA LEU A 197 3.82 31.31 4.68
C LEU A 197 3.33 31.79 3.30
N ILE A 198 4.19 31.70 2.28
CA ILE A 198 3.86 32.14 0.92
C ILE A 198 2.62 31.41 0.36
N ASN A 199 2.55 30.10 0.59
CA ASN A 199 1.44 29.27 0.12
C ASN A 199 0.15 29.50 0.91
N ARG A 200 0.24 29.93 2.17
CA ARG A 200 -0.94 30.39 2.94
C ARG A 200 -1.51 31.68 2.35
N ILE A 201 -0.67 32.60 1.92
CA ILE A 201 -1.12 33.85 1.29
C ILE A 201 -1.81 33.53 -0.05
N MET A 202 -1.20 32.66 -0.87
CA MET A 202 -1.83 32.20 -2.12
C MET A 202 -3.15 31.47 -1.89
N ASP A 203 -3.23 30.61 -0.86
CA ASP A 203 -4.47 29.91 -0.50
C ASP A 203 -5.59 30.88 -0.10
N ILE A 204 -5.25 31.95 0.64
CA ILE A 204 -6.20 33.02 0.97
C ILE A 204 -6.66 33.75 -0.30
N ALA A 205 -5.74 34.08 -1.22
CA ALA A 205 -6.09 34.73 -2.48
C ALA A 205 -7.02 33.85 -3.34
N LEU A 206 -6.68 32.57 -3.53
CA LEU A 206 -7.51 31.62 -4.28
C LEU A 206 -8.88 31.42 -3.62
N MET A 207 -8.96 31.46 -2.29
CA MET A 207 -10.24 31.38 -1.58
C MET A 207 -11.22 32.49 -1.98
N PHE A 208 -10.74 33.67 -2.37
CA PHE A 208 -11.58 34.78 -2.85
C PHE A 208 -11.84 34.77 -4.36
N ILE A 209 -10.95 34.15 -5.14
CA ILE A 209 -11.02 34.17 -6.61
C ILE A 209 -11.70 32.91 -7.15
N ASN A 210 -11.17 31.73 -6.80
CA ASN A 210 -11.58 30.45 -7.35
C ASN A 210 -11.49 29.34 -6.29
N ARG A 211 -12.63 29.04 -5.67
CA ARG A 211 -12.72 28.04 -4.61
C ARG A 211 -12.43 26.61 -5.09
N ASP A 212 -12.83 26.28 -6.31
CA ASP A 212 -12.69 24.92 -6.84
C ASP A 212 -11.22 24.60 -7.11
N GLU A 213 -10.49 25.52 -7.73
CA GLU A 213 -9.04 25.41 -7.94
C GLU A 213 -8.27 25.33 -6.61
N ARG A 214 -8.71 26.09 -5.60
CA ARG A 214 -8.15 25.98 -4.25
C ARG A 214 -8.34 24.58 -3.67
N ASP A 215 -9.57 24.07 -3.74
CA ASP A 215 -9.93 22.79 -3.15
C ASP A 215 -9.17 21.64 -3.86
N GLU A 216 -9.02 21.73 -5.19
CA GLU A 216 -8.20 20.84 -6.00
C GLU A 216 -6.73 20.84 -5.52
N LYS A 217 -6.11 22.03 -5.46
CA LYS A 217 -4.72 22.20 -5.01
C LYS A 217 -4.50 21.64 -3.62
N MET A 218 -5.42 21.92 -2.69
CA MET A 218 -5.34 21.42 -1.32
C MET A 218 -5.45 19.89 -1.23
N MET A 219 -6.23 19.28 -2.11
CA MET A 219 -6.32 17.83 -2.21
C MET A 219 -5.02 17.23 -2.76
N LYS A 220 -4.38 17.82 -3.78
CA LYS A 220 -3.07 17.37 -4.29
C LYS A 220 -2.02 17.41 -3.19
N ILE A 221 -1.93 18.52 -2.45
CA ILE A 221 -0.99 18.68 -1.32
C ILE A 221 -1.29 17.64 -0.23
N SER A 222 -2.56 17.46 0.13
CA SER A 222 -2.97 16.49 1.15
C SER A 222 -2.61 15.06 0.75
N THR A 223 -2.86 14.71 -0.50
CA THR A 223 -2.56 13.40 -1.08
C THR A 223 -1.08 13.10 -1.00
N PHE A 224 -0.26 14.00 -1.54
CA PHE A 224 1.19 13.90 -1.47
C PHE A 224 1.68 13.76 -0.04
N VAL A 225 1.20 14.61 0.88
CA VAL A 225 1.68 14.64 2.25
C VAL A 225 1.37 13.33 2.98
N VAL A 226 0.18 12.75 2.77
CA VAL A 226 -0.18 11.45 3.33
C VAL A 226 0.70 10.35 2.73
N LEU A 227 0.73 10.24 1.40
CA LEU A 227 1.42 9.15 0.71
C LEU A 227 2.94 9.24 0.78
N ASN A 228 3.56 10.42 0.83
CA ASN A 228 5.00 10.54 1.02
C ASN A 228 5.42 10.23 2.48
N ASN A 229 4.45 10.18 3.41
CA ASN A 229 4.71 9.97 4.83
C ASN A 229 3.92 8.78 5.38
N LEU A 230 3.91 7.63 4.69
CA LEU A 230 3.33 6.40 5.22
C LEU A 230 4.00 5.97 6.55
N ASP A 231 3.22 5.24 7.36
CA ASP A 231 3.70 4.67 8.62
C ASP A 231 4.73 3.56 8.39
N LYS A 232 5.66 3.43 9.33
CA LYS A 232 6.78 2.49 9.21
C LYS A 232 6.31 1.04 9.01
N GLU A 233 5.24 0.65 9.70
CA GLU A 233 4.64 -0.70 9.60
C GLU A 233 4.15 -1.01 8.17
N LEU A 234 3.61 -0.02 7.47
CA LEU A 234 3.17 -0.16 6.07
C LEU A 234 4.37 -0.36 5.14
N ILE A 235 5.44 0.40 5.36
CA ILE A 235 6.70 0.27 4.60
C ILE A 235 7.38 -1.08 4.88
N GLU A 236 7.36 -1.54 6.13
CA GLU A 236 7.93 -2.82 6.54
C GLU A 236 7.23 -4.00 5.84
N ILE A 237 5.91 -3.93 5.66
CA ILE A 237 5.17 -4.94 4.91
C ILE A 237 5.46 -4.93 3.42
N LEU A 238 5.59 -3.75 2.82
CA LEU A 238 6.02 -3.64 1.43
C LEU A 238 7.42 -4.21 1.22
N LYS A 239 8.29 -4.06 2.21
CA LYS A 239 9.65 -4.61 2.17
C LYS A 239 9.67 -6.15 2.26
N SER A 240 8.71 -6.78 2.92
CA SER A 240 8.64 -8.24 3.08
C SER A 240 7.81 -8.95 2.00
N PHE A 241 7.27 -8.21 1.02
CA PHE A 241 6.40 -8.78 -0.01
C PHE A 241 7.21 -9.47 -1.12
N ASP A 242 7.27 -10.80 -1.08
CA ASP A 242 7.74 -11.63 -2.18
C ASP A 242 6.56 -12.02 -3.09
N TYR A 243 6.53 -11.47 -4.30
CA TYR A 243 5.32 -11.33 -5.11
C TYR A 243 4.54 -12.62 -5.41
N PRO A 244 5.17 -13.77 -5.76
CA PRO A 244 4.42 -15.01 -6.03
C PRO A 244 3.85 -15.66 -4.77
N MET A 245 4.40 -15.30 -3.61
CA MET A 245 4.18 -15.98 -2.33
C MET A 245 2.98 -15.37 -1.60
N LYS A 246 2.98 -15.41 -0.27
CA LYS A 246 1.90 -14.87 0.57
C LYS A 246 1.77 -13.35 0.38
N VAL A 247 0.58 -12.93 -0.06
CA VAL A 247 0.23 -11.52 -0.21
C VAL A 247 0.01 -10.89 1.19
N PRO A 248 0.71 -9.79 1.54
CA PRO A 248 0.47 -9.09 2.80
C PRO A 248 -0.95 -8.53 2.91
N LYS A 249 -1.43 -8.29 4.14
CA LYS A 249 -2.83 -7.94 4.37
C LYS A 249 -3.00 -6.80 5.33
N ILE A 250 -3.99 -5.95 5.05
CA ILE A 250 -4.53 -4.96 5.98
C ILE A 250 -5.97 -5.34 6.30
N ILE A 251 -6.17 -5.80 7.53
CA ILE A 251 -7.49 -6.20 8.03
C ILE A 251 -7.97 -5.13 9.00
N ILE A 252 -9.18 -4.65 8.78
CA ILE A 252 -9.83 -3.67 9.63
C ILE A 252 -11.10 -4.28 10.20
N TYR A 253 -11.27 -4.19 11.51
CA TYR A 253 -12.50 -4.55 12.21
C TYR A 253 -13.13 -3.29 12.81
N ASN A 254 -14.09 -2.71 12.11
CA ASN A 254 -14.80 -1.51 12.52
C ASN A 254 -16.08 -1.86 13.30
N ASN A 255 -15.99 -1.90 14.63
CA ASN A 255 -17.14 -2.14 15.49
C ASN A 255 -17.95 -0.88 15.83
N ASN A 256 -17.72 0.23 15.13
CA ASN A 256 -18.39 1.51 15.32
C ASN A 256 -18.22 2.16 16.72
N LYS A 257 -17.24 1.73 17.53
CA LYS A 257 -16.86 2.40 18.80
C LYS A 257 -15.77 3.47 18.61
N GLY A 258 -15.07 3.43 17.49
CA GLY A 258 -13.99 4.35 17.16
C GLY A 258 -14.49 5.70 16.62
N LYS A 259 -13.56 6.51 16.10
CA LYS A 259 -13.95 7.63 15.24
C LYS A 259 -14.32 7.11 13.86
N HIS A 260 -14.83 7.97 13.00
CA HIS A 260 -15.06 7.66 11.59
C HIS A 260 -13.74 7.54 10.82
N MET A 261 -13.77 6.77 9.73
CA MET A 261 -12.70 6.74 8.74
C MET A 261 -12.38 8.16 8.26
N SER A 262 -11.09 8.48 8.16
CA SER A 262 -10.61 9.74 7.60
C SER A 262 -10.21 9.59 6.14
N TYR A 263 -10.12 10.70 5.42
CA TYR A 263 -9.58 10.71 4.06
C TYR A 263 -8.18 10.08 3.97
N ALA A 264 -7.32 10.33 4.96
CA ALA A 264 -5.98 9.72 5.00
C ALA A 264 -6.04 8.20 5.10
N ASP A 265 -7.03 7.64 5.80
CA ASP A 265 -7.23 6.20 5.90
C ASP A 265 -7.64 5.63 4.54
N ALA A 266 -8.69 6.19 3.92
CA ALA A 266 -9.17 5.76 2.60
C ALA A 266 -8.06 5.85 1.53
N LEU A 267 -7.30 6.95 1.54
CA LEU A 267 -6.17 7.17 0.63
C LEU A 267 -5.06 6.13 0.85
N THR A 268 -4.73 5.84 2.11
CA THR A 268 -3.73 4.82 2.44
C THR A 268 -4.20 3.45 1.96
N LEU A 269 -5.46 3.06 2.20
CA LEU A 269 -5.98 1.77 1.76
C LEU A 269 -5.95 1.65 0.24
N MET A 270 -6.48 2.64 -0.50
CA MET A 270 -6.41 2.65 -1.97
C MET A 270 -4.98 2.51 -2.48
N PHE A 271 -4.03 3.21 -1.86
CA PHE A 271 -2.62 3.16 -2.26
C PHE A 271 -1.96 1.81 -1.96
N MET A 272 -2.25 1.21 -0.80
CA MET A 272 -1.72 -0.11 -0.45
C MET A 272 -2.31 -1.20 -1.36
N ASN A 273 -3.60 -1.12 -1.70
CA ASN A 273 -4.20 -2.00 -2.69
C ASN A 273 -3.59 -1.79 -4.08
N ALA A 274 -3.27 -0.55 -4.47
CA ALA A 274 -2.56 -0.24 -5.72
C ALA A 274 -1.18 -0.92 -5.82
N LEU A 275 -0.57 -1.24 -4.68
CA LEU A 275 0.70 -1.96 -4.54
C LEU A 275 0.55 -3.49 -4.41
N GLY A 276 -0.66 -4.02 -4.57
CA GLY A 276 -0.93 -5.46 -4.56
C GLY A 276 -1.26 -6.05 -3.18
N ILE A 277 -1.50 -5.23 -2.17
CA ILE A 277 -1.84 -5.70 -0.80
C ILE A 277 -3.32 -6.03 -0.69
N ASP A 278 -3.64 -7.09 0.05
CA ASP A 278 -5.02 -7.47 0.37
C ASP A 278 -5.62 -6.52 1.41
N ILE A 279 -6.85 -6.06 1.18
CA ILE A 279 -7.57 -5.17 2.10
C ILE A 279 -8.95 -5.76 2.40
N MET A 280 -9.23 -5.95 3.69
CA MET A 280 -10.52 -6.44 4.16
C MET A 280 -11.04 -5.54 5.28
N ILE A 281 -12.23 -4.96 5.07
CA ILE A 281 -12.90 -4.09 6.04
C ILE A 281 -14.14 -4.82 6.57
N PHE A 282 -14.01 -5.40 7.76
CA PHE A 282 -15.11 -6.02 8.49
C PHE A 282 -15.87 -4.97 9.30
N ASN A 283 -17.14 -4.78 8.97
CA ASN A 283 -18.01 -3.80 9.61
C ASN A 283 -19.32 -4.48 10.07
N PRO A 284 -19.31 -5.09 11.27
CA PRO A 284 -20.48 -5.79 11.83
C PRO A 284 -21.75 -4.94 11.91
N ALA A 285 -21.61 -3.62 12.07
CA ALA A 285 -22.72 -2.70 12.22
C ALA A 285 -23.23 -2.16 10.88
N GLY A 286 -22.52 -2.40 9.77
CA GLY A 286 -22.85 -1.82 8.46
C GLY A 286 -22.72 -0.30 8.41
N ALA A 287 -21.92 0.29 9.31
CA ALA A 287 -21.77 1.75 9.39
C ALA A 287 -21.02 2.29 8.16
N SER A 288 -21.26 3.55 7.80
CA SER A 288 -20.55 4.16 6.68
C SER A 288 -19.08 4.43 7.00
N ASP A 289 -18.18 4.05 6.08
CA ASP A 289 -16.73 4.22 6.18
C ASP A 289 -16.09 4.60 4.83
N ILE A 290 -15.55 3.66 4.06
CA ILE A 290 -14.78 3.89 2.83
C ILE A 290 -15.65 4.38 1.67
N GLU A 291 -16.93 4.02 1.63
CA GLU A 291 -17.88 4.46 0.61
C GLU A 291 -18.15 5.96 0.64
N ASN A 292 -17.78 6.64 1.73
CA ASN A 292 -17.84 8.10 1.82
C ASN A 292 -16.75 8.78 0.99
N PHE A 293 -15.69 8.04 0.63
CA PHE A 293 -14.52 8.61 -0.04
C PHE A 293 -14.29 7.96 -1.41
N VAL A 294 -14.47 6.64 -1.54
CA VAL A 294 -14.14 5.88 -2.75
C VAL A 294 -15.40 5.33 -3.42
N LYS A 295 -15.46 5.41 -4.75
CA LYS A 295 -16.49 4.76 -5.57
C LYS A 295 -16.48 3.25 -5.38
N GLU A 296 -17.67 2.66 -5.36
CA GLU A 296 -17.89 1.25 -5.02
C GLU A 296 -17.45 0.30 -6.14
N GLU A 297 -17.08 0.81 -7.31
CA GLU A 297 -16.49 0.03 -8.41
C GLU A 297 -15.02 -0.36 -8.17
N TYR A 298 -14.37 0.17 -7.13
CA TYR A 298 -12.95 -0.08 -6.83
C TYR A 298 -12.72 -1.08 -5.70
N TYR A 299 -13.79 -1.63 -5.11
CA TYR A 299 -13.72 -2.66 -4.07
C TYR A 299 -15.06 -3.42 -4.01
N ASP A 300 -15.02 -4.67 -3.58
CA ASP A 300 -16.23 -5.47 -3.42
C ASP A 300 -16.99 -5.12 -2.15
N ILE A 301 -18.32 -5.20 -2.23
CA ILE A 301 -19.22 -4.99 -1.10
C ILE A 301 -20.01 -6.27 -0.88
N HIS A 302 -19.77 -6.91 0.26
CA HIS A 302 -20.51 -8.08 0.70
C HIS A 302 -21.47 -7.65 1.82
N ARG A 303 -22.74 -8.00 1.69
CA ARG A 303 -23.76 -7.77 2.71
C ARG A 303 -24.16 -9.13 3.30
N LEU A 304 -23.95 -9.30 4.59
CA LEU A 304 -24.27 -10.51 5.32
C LEU A 304 -25.67 -10.42 5.95
N GLU A 305 -26.09 -11.51 6.57
CA GLU A 305 -27.46 -11.79 7.01
C GLU A 305 -27.87 -10.90 8.19
N GLU A 306 -26.94 -10.66 9.13
CA GLU A 306 -27.24 -9.91 10.35
C GLU A 306 -26.36 -8.65 10.51
N TYR A 307 -26.91 -7.63 11.16
CA TYR A 307 -26.15 -6.45 11.60
C TYR A 307 -26.06 -6.43 13.12
N ARG A 308 -24.83 -6.32 13.64
CA ARG A 308 -24.55 -6.33 15.09
C ARG A 308 -23.79 -5.07 15.49
N ASN A 309 -24.48 -4.17 16.16
CA ASN A 309 -23.87 -2.97 16.74
C ASN A 309 -22.90 -3.34 17.87
N ASN A 310 -21.75 -2.67 17.92
CA ASN A 310 -20.78 -2.77 19.01
C ASN A 310 -20.22 -4.19 19.26
N LEU A 311 -20.34 -5.11 18.29
CA LEU A 311 -19.80 -6.47 18.40
C LEU A 311 -18.28 -6.38 18.60
N PRO A 312 -17.73 -6.81 19.76
CA PRO A 312 -16.30 -6.78 19.95
C PRO A 312 -15.64 -7.93 19.20
N TYR A 313 -14.50 -7.66 18.56
CA TYR A 313 -13.62 -8.72 18.12
C TYR A 313 -13.02 -9.43 19.36
N ARG A 314 -13.33 -10.71 19.52
CA ARG A 314 -12.73 -11.61 20.51
C ARG A 314 -11.96 -12.68 19.75
N LYS A 315 -10.65 -12.75 20.01
CA LYS A 315 -9.79 -13.77 19.40
C LYS A 315 -9.95 -15.10 20.15
N ASN A 316 -10.03 -16.20 19.42
CA ASN A 316 -9.84 -17.54 19.98
C ASN A 316 -8.32 -17.69 20.25
N GLY A 317 -7.95 -17.96 21.50
CA GLY A 317 -6.64 -17.61 22.08
C GLY A 317 -5.40 -17.87 21.22
N ILE A 318 -4.60 -16.81 20.99
CA ILE A 318 -3.13 -16.73 20.74
C ILE A 318 -2.80 -15.22 20.54
N ILE A 319 -1.59 -14.72 20.75
CA ILE A 319 -1.24 -13.29 20.65
C ILE A 319 -0.63 -12.97 19.28
N TYR A 320 -1.09 -11.92 18.58
CA TYR A 320 -0.39 -11.36 17.40
C TYR A 320 0.28 -10.04 17.73
N ARG A 321 1.22 -9.65 16.86
CA ARG A 321 1.83 -8.33 16.80
C ARG A 321 0.74 -7.29 16.50
N LEU A 322 0.08 -6.82 17.54
CA LEU A 322 -0.82 -5.68 17.47
C LEU A 322 -0.01 -4.48 16.99
N SER A 323 -0.48 -3.78 15.96
CA SER A 323 -0.04 -2.40 15.72
C SER A 323 -0.35 -1.61 17.00
N HIS A 324 0.69 -1.23 17.74
CA HIS A 324 0.55 -0.63 19.06
C HIS A 324 0.26 0.87 18.94
N LYS A 325 -0.92 1.23 19.48
CA LYS A 325 -1.39 2.53 20.03
C LYS A 325 -1.57 3.76 19.13
#